data_AF-N1RJU4-F1
#
_entry.id   AF-N1RJU4-F1
#
_cell.length_a   1.000
_cell.length_b   1.000
_cell.length_c   1.000
_cell.angle_alpha   90.00
_cell.angle_beta   90.00
_cell.angle_gamma   90.00
#
_symmetry.space_group_name_H-M   'P 1'
#
loop_
_entity.id
_entity.type
_entity.pdbx_description
1 polymer ?
#
loop_
_entity_poly.entity_id
_entity_poly.type
_entity_poly.pdbx_seq_one_letter_code
_entity_poly.pdbx_strand_id
1 'polypeptide(L)'
;LTKDGYELQSGTNFLGHALLIRLLLPIMQRTALQTGPGDVRVVSLTSGSHARAPLAGILFHSLKTDASSLSAVERYGKSKLANVLYAKELAYRIPDIRIASVNPGMVRTGLTDVMGKNNLTYRVILSVLSPIMGVSVEKGVKAQLWAWNSPEYILKNSVGSVGWFLVTS
;
A
#
# COMPACT_ATOMS: atom_id res chain seq x y z
N LEU A 1 8.68 -3.36 -17.85
CA LEU A 1 8.51 -4.55 -16.98
C LEU A 1 9.63 -4.58 -15.95
N THR A 2 9.49 -5.31 -14.85
CA THR A 2 10.60 -5.67 -13.95
C THR A 2 11.56 -6.65 -14.66
N LYS A 3 12.70 -6.95 -14.03
CA LYS A 3 13.65 -7.96 -14.53
C LYS A 3 12.99 -9.35 -14.68
N ASP A 4 12.03 -9.68 -13.82
CA ASP A 4 11.29 -10.95 -13.84
C ASP A 4 10.07 -10.94 -14.78
N GLY A 5 9.91 -9.89 -15.59
CA GLY A 5 8.84 -9.77 -16.58
C GLY A 5 7.48 -9.34 -16.05
N TYR A 6 7.39 -8.83 -14.80
CA TYR A 6 6.13 -8.31 -14.27
C TYR A 6 5.89 -6.85 -14.64
N GLU A 7 4.63 -6.44 -14.70
CA GLU A 7 4.23 -5.03 -14.79
C GLU A 7 4.90 -4.24 -13.65
N LEU A 8 5.45 -3.07 -13.97
CA LEU A 8 6.41 -2.37 -13.11
C LEU A 8 5.85 -2.01 -11.72
N GLN A 9 4.62 -1.48 -11.65
CA GLN A 9 3.99 -1.10 -10.38
C GLN A 9 3.59 -2.35 -9.58
N SER A 10 3.05 -3.37 -10.25
CA SER A 10 2.65 -4.64 -9.64
C SER A 10 3.85 -5.41 -9.08
N GLY A 11 4.94 -5.47 -9.83
CA GLY A 11 6.19 -6.10 -9.43
C GLY A 11 6.85 -5.39 -8.25
N THR A 12 6.97 -4.06 -8.34
CA THR A 12 7.71 -3.24 -7.35
C THR A 12 6.91 -3.04 -6.06
N ASN A 13 5.64 -2.64 -6.16
CA ASN A 13 4.86 -2.22 -4.99
C ASN A 13 4.14 -3.37 -4.28
N PHE A 14 3.95 -4.51 -4.96
CA PHE A 14 3.17 -5.63 -4.43
C PHE A 14 3.94 -6.95 -4.45
N LEU A 15 4.27 -7.51 -5.62
CA LEU A 15 4.78 -8.89 -5.71
C LEU A 15 6.09 -9.10 -4.94
N GLY A 16 7.04 -8.16 -5.03
CA GLY A 16 8.27 -8.23 -4.25
C GLY A 16 8.02 -8.22 -2.73
N HIS A 17 7.09 -7.38 -2.28
CA HIS A 17 6.72 -7.29 -0.85
C HIS A 17 5.93 -8.52 -0.38
N ALA A 18 5.02 -9.03 -1.20
CA ALA A 18 4.26 -10.24 -0.92
C ALA A 18 5.19 -11.46 -0.76
N LEU A 19 6.18 -11.59 -1.66
CA LEU A 19 7.22 -12.62 -1.56
C LEU A 19 8.07 -12.44 -0.31
N LEU A 20 8.54 -11.22 -0.03
CA LEU A 20 9.31 -10.92 1.19
C LEU A 20 8.55 -11.34 2.46
N ILE A 21 7.28 -10.96 2.58
CA ILE A 21 6.43 -11.34 3.71
C ILE A 21 6.32 -12.88 3.81
N ARG A 22 6.11 -13.56 2.68
CA ARG A 22 5.99 -15.02 2.64
C ARG A 22 7.27 -15.72 3.08
N LEU A 23 8.44 -15.19 2.70
CA LEU A 23 9.74 -15.72 3.11
C LEU A 23 10.05 -15.45 4.59
N LEU A 24 9.61 -14.31 5.13
CA LEU A 24 9.78 -13.98 6.54
C LEU A 24 8.75 -14.65 7.46
N LEU A 25 7.69 -15.23 6.89
CA LEU A 25 6.59 -15.78 7.68
C LEU A 25 7.03 -16.82 8.73
N PRO A 26 7.89 -17.81 8.41
CA PRO A 26 8.31 -18.81 9.40
C PRO A 26 9.09 -18.21 10.59
N ILE A 27 9.88 -17.16 10.38
CA ILE A 27 10.58 -16.50 11.49
C ILE A 27 9.62 -15.61 12.29
N MET A 28 8.73 -14.88 11.62
CA MET A 28 7.72 -14.06 12.28
C MET A 28 6.81 -14.87 13.20
N GLN A 29 6.35 -16.04 12.76
CA GLN A 29 5.53 -16.94 13.59
C GLN A 29 6.30 -17.48 14.80
N ARG A 30 7.56 -17.89 14.61
CA ARG A 30 8.41 -18.33 15.74
C ARG A 30 8.62 -17.22 16.77
N THR A 31 8.86 -15.98 16.31
CA THR A 31 8.99 -14.84 17.21
C THR A 31 7.68 -14.54 17.93
N ALA A 32 6.54 -14.61 17.25
CA ALA A 32 5.22 -14.36 17.87
C ALA A 32 4.93 -15.33 19.02
N LEU A 33 5.35 -16.61 18.88
CA LEU A 33 5.25 -17.61 19.94
C LEU A 33 6.13 -17.30 21.17
N GLN A 34 7.20 -16.53 21.00
CA GLN A 34 8.17 -16.22 22.06
C GLN A 34 7.87 -14.90 22.78
N THR A 35 7.38 -13.90 22.07
CA THR A 35 7.20 -12.54 22.60
C THR A 35 5.78 -12.31 23.13
N GLY A 36 4.79 -12.99 22.55
CA GLY A 36 3.38 -12.89 22.95
C GLY A 36 2.50 -12.22 21.88
N PRO A 37 1.17 -12.20 22.10
CA PRO A 37 0.19 -11.80 21.10
C PRO A 37 0.40 -10.38 20.52
N GLY A 38 0.75 -10.37 19.23
CA GLY A 38 0.83 -9.19 18.38
C GLY A 38 1.97 -8.21 18.66
N ASP A 39 3.06 -8.71 19.23
CA ASP A 39 4.36 -8.04 19.15
C ASP A 39 4.94 -8.09 17.73
N VAL A 40 4.66 -9.16 16.99
CA VAL A 40 5.06 -9.30 15.59
C VAL A 40 4.01 -8.65 14.70
N ARG A 41 4.46 -7.71 13.86
CA ARG A 41 3.58 -6.86 13.05
C ARG A 41 4.05 -6.73 11.61
N VAL A 42 3.10 -6.67 10.69
CA VAL A 42 3.33 -6.32 9.28
C VAL A 42 2.45 -5.13 8.91
N VAL A 43 3.07 -4.01 8.56
CA VAL A 43 2.36 -2.80 8.15
C VAL A 43 2.66 -2.51 6.68
N SER A 44 1.65 -2.66 5.81
CA SER A 44 1.77 -2.43 4.38
C SER A 44 1.30 -1.03 3.98
N LEU A 45 2.11 -0.30 3.22
CA LEU A 45 1.73 1.01 2.70
C LEU A 45 0.81 0.91 1.47
N THR A 46 -0.40 1.45 1.61
CA THR A 46 -1.35 1.67 0.51
C THR A 46 -1.47 3.16 0.14
N SER A 47 -2.45 3.53 -0.68
CA SER A 47 -2.73 4.90 -1.12
C SER A 47 -4.21 5.06 -1.42
N GLY A 48 -4.74 6.29 -1.38
CA GLY A 48 -6.10 6.59 -1.86
C GLY A 48 -6.33 6.20 -3.32
N SER A 49 -5.26 6.08 -4.12
CA SER A 49 -5.33 5.56 -5.49
C SER A 49 -5.81 4.12 -5.59
N HIS A 50 -5.90 3.34 -4.50
CA HIS A 50 -6.51 2.00 -4.56
C HIS A 50 -7.95 2.04 -5.10
N ALA A 51 -8.69 3.14 -4.86
CA ALA A 51 -10.04 3.37 -5.40
C ALA A 51 -10.05 3.64 -6.92
N ARG A 52 -8.88 3.84 -7.54
CA ARG A 52 -8.70 3.97 -8.99
C ARG A 52 -8.28 2.66 -9.65
N ALA A 53 -8.25 1.55 -8.92
CA ALA A 53 -8.03 0.24 -9.54
C ALA A 53 -9.20 -0.10 -10.50
N PRO A 54 -8.97 -0.98 -11.51
CA PRO A 54 -10.04 -1.44 -12.38
C PRO A 54 -11.22 -1.99 -11.58
N LEU A 55 -12.45 -1.78 -12.06
CA LEU A 55 -13.67 -2.28 -11.39
C LEU A 55 -13.69 -3.80 -11.25
N ALA A 56 -13.06 -4.51 -12.18
CA ALA A 56 -12.86 -5.95 -12.12
C ALA A 56 -11.82 -6.40 -11.06
N GLY A 57 -11.25 -5.47 -10.29
CA GLY A 57 -10.28 -5.74 -9.23
C GLY A 57 -8.87 -6.03 -9.77
N ILE A 58 -8.26 -7.11 -9.27
CA ILE A 58 -6.91 -7.50 -9.65
C ILE A 58 -6.92 -8.25 -10.99
N LEU A 59 -6.43 -7.60 -12.03
CA LEU A 59 -6.31 -8.17 -13.37
C LEU A 59 -5.05 -9.07 -13.48
N PHE A 60 -5.14 -10.32 -13.03
CA PHE A 60 -4.01 -11.25 -13.03
C PHE A 60 -3.40 -11.51 -14.42
N HIS A 61 -4.23 -11.59 -15.46
CA HIS A 61 -3.77 -11.79 -16.84
C HIS A 61 -2.84 -10.66 -17.33
N SER A 62 -2.98 -9.45 -16.77
CA SER A 62 -2.17 -8.29 -17.14
C SER A 62 -0.80 -8.25 -16.44
N LEU A 63 -0.53 -9.15 -15.48
CA LEU A 63 0.64 -9.06 -14.61
C LEU A 63 1.97 -9.23 -15.35
N LYS A 64 2.03 -10.02 -16.42
CA LYS A 64 3.24 -10.20 -17.25
C LYS A 64 3.19 -9.44 -18.57
N THR A 65 2.39 -8.37 -18.60
CA THR A 65 2.26 -7.46 -19.74
C THR A 65 2.64 -6.04 -19.30
N ASP A 66 2.75 -5.12 -20.25
CA ASP A 66 2.89 -3.69 -19.91
C ASP A 66 1.61 -3.08 -19.31
N ALA A 67 0.49 -3.80 -19.37
CA ALA A 67 -0.84 -3.34 -19.03
C ALA A 67 -1.16 -1.99 -19.70
N SER A 68 -0.83 -1.88 -20.99
CA SER A 68 -1.04 -0.70 -21.85
C SER A 68 -2.48 -0.21 -21.92
N SER A 69 -3.46 -1.08 -21.69
CA SER A 69 -4.88 -0.71 -21.58
C SER A 69 -5.23 0.07 -20.30
N LEU A 70 -4.31 0.16 -19.33
CA LEU A 70 -4.49 0.87 -18.07
C LEU A 70 -3.65 2.14 -18.04
N SER A 71 -4.23 3.23 -17.58
CA SER A 71 -3.50 4.46 -17.25
C SER A 71 -2.44 4.20 -16.16
N ALA A 72 -1.47 5.11 -16.04
CA ALA A 72 -0.45 5.02 -14.99
C ALA A 72 -1.08 5.03 -13.58
N VAL A 73 -2.15 5.79 -13.39
CA VAL A 73 -2.88 5.87 -12.10
C VAL A 73 -3.65 4.60 -11.82
N GLU A 74 -4.25 3.95 -12.83
CA GLU A 74 -4.91 2.65 -12.66
C GLU A 74 -3.91 1.53 -12.37
N ARG A 75 -2.75 1.50 -13.05
CA ARG A 75 -1.66 0.54 -12.75
C ARG A 75 -1.16 0.70 -11.32
N TYR A 76 -0.93 1.95 -10.90
CA TYR A 76 -0.55 2.26 -9.52
C TYR A 76 -1.66 1.87 -8.53
N GLY A 77 -2.90 2.27 -8.80
CA GLY A 77 -4.08 1.95 -8.00
C GLY A 77 -4.29 0.45 -7.83
N LYS A 78 -4.14 -0.32 -8.90
CA LYS A 78 -4.14 -1.80 -8.89
C LYS A 78 -3.10 -2.35 -7.91
N SER A 79 -1.86 -1.84 -7.93
CA SER A 79 -0.82 -2.28 -7.01
C SER A 79 -1.13 -1.95 -5.54
N LYS A 80 -1.80 -0.82 -5.28
CA LYS A 80 -2.20 -0.40 -3.93
C LYS A 80 -3.44 -1.13 -3.43
N LEU A 81 -4.38 -1.46 -4.31
CA LEU A 81 -5.48 -2.37 -4.00
C LEU A 81 -4.96 -3.76 -3.63
N ALA A 82 -3.95 -4.27 -4.35
CA ALA A 82 -3.34 -5.55 -4.03
C ALA A 82 -2.75 -5.58 -2.60
N ASN A 83 -2.08 -4.50 -2.16
CA ASN A 83 -1.60 -4.39 -0.76
C ASN A 83 -2.74 -4.45 0.27
N VAL A 84 -3.88 -3.80 -0.01
CA VAL A 84 -5.05 -3.81 0.89
C VAL A 84 -5.64 -5.21 0.98
N LEU A 85 -5.89 -5.86 -0.16
CA LEU A 85 -6.46 -7.20 -0.22
C LEU A 85 -5.53 -8.24 0.40
N TYR A 86 -4.23 -8.13 0.15
CA TYR A 86 -3.25 -9.07 0.70
C TYR A 86 -3.09 -8.92 2.22
N ALA A 87 -3.03 -7.69 2.74
CA ALA A 87 -3.03 -7.47 4.18
C ALA A 87 -4.29 -8.06 4.83
N LYS A 88 -5.46 -7.86 4.19
CA LYS A 88 -6.74 -8.43 4.65
C LYS A 88 -6.72 -9.95 4.73
N GLU A 89 -6.32 -10.60 3.64
CA GLU A 89 -6.27 -12.06 3.56
C GLU A 89 -5.21 -12.66 4.50
N LEU A 90 -4.05 -12.00 4.64
CA LEU A 90 -3.02 -12.47 5.57
C LEU A 90 -3.46 -12.36 7.02
N ALA A 91 -4.10 -11.26 7.41
CA ALA A 91 -4.60 -11.10 8.78
C ALA A 91 -5.59 -12.20 9.14
N TYR A 92 -6.52 -12.51 8.22
CA TYR A 92 -7.49 -13.58 8.40
C TYR A 92 -6.83 -14.97 8.53
N ARG A 93 -5.80 -15.24 7.72
CA ARG A 93 -5.14 -16.55 7.67
C ARG A 93 -4.10 -16.77 8.78
N ILE A 94 -3.58 -15.69 9.36
CA ILE A 94 -2.41 -15.73 10.26
C ILE A 94 -2.69 -14.82 11.46
N PRO A 95 -3.63 -15.20 12.34
CA PRO A 95 -4.08 -14.35 13.44
C PRO A 95 -2.99 -14.09 14.49
N ASP A 96 -1.94 -14.91 14.54
CA ASP A 96 -0.81 -14.77 15.48
C ASP A 96 0.06 -13.54 15.18
N ILE A 97 -0.02 -13.01 13.95
CA ILE A 97 0.71 -11.83 13.51
C ILE A 97 -0.27 -10.70 13.30
N ARG A 98 0.07 -9.51 13.81
CA ARG A 98 -0.72 -8.31 13.63
C ARG A 98 -0.46 -7.69 12.26
N ILE A 99 -1.45 -7.72 11.36
CA ILE A 99 -1.27 -7.31 9.96
C ILE A 99 -2.21 -6.15 9.61
N ALA A 100 -1.66 -5.08 9.06
CA ALA A 100 -2.38 -3.86 8.74
C ALA A 100 -1.99 -3.30 7.37
N SER A 101 -2.91 -2.60 6.72
CA SER A 101 -2.60 -1.72 5.61
C SER A 101 -2.96 -0.27 5.93
N VAL A 102 -2.05 0.65 5.65
CA VAL A 102 -2.23 2.07 5.99
C VAL A 102 -2.03 2.95 4.76
N ASN A 103 -2.97 3.87 4.56
CA ASN A 103 -2.83 4.94 3.58
C ASN A 103 -2.28 6.16 4.31
N PRO A 104 -1.11 6.71 3.98
CA PRO A 104 -0.57 7.87 4.70
C PRO A 104 -1.28 9.20 4.34
N GLY A 105 -2.25 9.16 3.42
CA GLY A 105 -2.85 10.36 2.82
C GLY A 105 -2.03 10.85 1.62
N MET A 106 -2.36 12.03 1.11
CA MET A 106 -1.62 12.65 0.01
C MET A 106 -0.34 13.30 0.57
N VAL A 107 0.72 12.52 0.74
CA VAL A 107 2.01 13.03 1.24
C VAL A 107 2.80 13.62 0.07
N ARG A 108 3.41 14.79 0.26
CA ARG A 108 4.35 15.39 -0.71
C ARG A 108 5.60 14.53 -0.77
N THR A 109 5.61 13.56 -1.69
CA THR A 109 6.76 12.69 -1.96
C THR A 109 7.20 12.90 -3.40
N GLY A 110 8.48 12.66 -3.72
CA GLY A 110 9.00 12.73 -5.10
C GLY A 110 8.35 11.73 -6.08
N LEU A 111 7.39 10.92 -5.62
CA LEU A 111 6.57 10.05 -6.46
C LEU A 111 5.74 10.86 -7.48
N THR A 112 5.30 12.07 -7.12
CA THR A 112 4.60 12.97 -8.04
C THR A 112 5.50 13.41 -9.20
N ASP A 113 6.79 13.59 -8.94
CA ASP A 113 7.76 14.05 -9.94
C ASP A 113 8.09 12.93 -10.94
N VAL A 114 8.12 11.68 -10.47
CA VAL A 114 8.34 10.50 -11.32
C VAL A 114 7.10 10.17 -12.16
N MET A 115 5.88 10.27 -11.58
CA MET A 115 4.63 10.02 -12.32
C MET A 115 4.33 11.08 -13.39
N GLY A 116 4.78 12.32 -13.19
CA GLY A 116 4.57 13.42 -14.13
C GLY A 116 5.61 13.53 -15.25
N LYS A 117 6.70 12.75 -15.24
CA LYS A 117 7.79 12.85 -16.23
C LYS A 117 7.33 12.65 -17.69
N ASN A 118 6.29 11.85 -17.93
CA ASN A 118 5.80 11.53 -19.27
C ASN A 118 4.42 12.11 -19.60
N ASN A 119 3.83 12.95 -18.73
CA ASN A 119 2.54 13.57 -18.98
C ASN A 119 2.52 15.00 -18.42
N LEU A 120 2.68 15.98 -19.33
CA LEU A 120 2.80 17.40 -19.04
C LEU A 120 1.62 17.94 -18.22
N THR A 121 0.41 17.48 -18.51
CA THR A 121 -0.82 17.87 -17.80
C THR A 121 -0.81 17.37 -16.35
N TYR A 122 -0.37 16.13 -16.13
CA TYR A 122 -0.20 15.59 -14.77
C TYR A 122 0.89 16.34 -13.99
N ARG A 123 1.98 16.74 -14.66
CA ARG A 123 3.04 17.54 -14.05
C ARG A 123 2.52 18.88 -13.53
N VAL A 124 1.72 19.58 -14.33
CA VAL A 124 1.12 20.88 -13.98
C VAL A 124 0.08 20.74 -12.87
N ILE A 125 -0.78 19.71 -12.93
CA ILE A 125 -1.79 19.45 -11.89
C ILE A 125 -1.11 19.10 -10.56
N LEU A 126 -0.08 18.25 -10.59
CA LEU A 126 0.65 17.85 -9.37
C LEU A 126 1.50 18.99 -8.80
N SER A 127 2.10 19.86 -9.63
CA SER A 127 2.88 21.01 -9.15
C SER A 127 2.01 22.09 -8.49
N VAL A 128 0.76 22.24 -8.94
CA VAL A 128 -0.20 23.21 -8.37
C VAL A 128 -0.93 22.66 -7.14
N LEU A 129 -1.27 21.35 -7.11
CA LEU A 129 -2.03 20.76 -6.00
C LEU A 129 -1.16 20.19 -4.87
N SER A 130 0.10 19.86 -5.11
CA SER A 130 1.04 19.34 -4.08
C SER A 130 1.21 20.26 -2.87
N PRO A 131 1.29 21.60 -3.00
CA PRO A 131 1.34 22.51 -1.86
C PRO A 131 0.04 22.57 -1.05
N ILE A 132 -1.10 22.33 -1.68
CA ILE A 132 -2.43 22.55 -1.10
C ILE A 132 -3.00 21.25 -0.48
N MET A 133 -2.73 20.10 -1.09
CA MET A 133 -3.22 18.79 -0.63
C MET A 133 -2.17 17.95 0.11
N GLY A 134 -0.94 18.41 0.13
CA GLY A 134 0.20 17.69 0.66
C GLY A 134 0.29 17.71 2.19
N VAL A 135 0.09 16.58 2.86
CA VAL A 135 0.47 16.46 4.27
C VAL A 135 2.00 16.39 4.41
N SER A 136 2.55 16.99 5.48
CA SER A 136 3.98 16.88 5.80
C SER A 136 4.40 15.43 6.00
N VAL A 137 5.68 15.13 5.78
CA VAL A 137 6.24 13.78 6.01
C VAL A 137 5.96 13.32 7.45
N GLU A 138 6.14 14.21 8.43
CA GLU A 138 5.82 13.94 9.83
C GLU A 138 4.36 13.49 10.02
N LYS A 139 3.41 14.17 9.37
CA LYS A 139 1.99 13.82 9.46
C LYS A 139 1.67 12.52 8.70
N GLY A 140 2.34 12.27 7.57
CA GLY A 140 2.19 11.03 6.80
C GLY A 140 2.72 9.78 7.51
N VAL A 141 3.75 9.93 8.35
CA VAL A 141 4.35 8.83 9.13
C VAL A 141 3.48 8.43 10.33
N LYS A 142 2.65 9.33 10.87
CA LYS A 142 1.78 9.05 12.03
C LYS A 142 0.90 7.81 11.84
N ALA A 143 0.37 7.59 10.62
CA ALA A 143 -0.44 6.42 10.34
C ALA A 143 0.35 5.10 10.48
N GLN A 144 1.61 5.09 10.04
CA GLN A 144 2.51 3.94 10.18
C GLN A 144 2.91 3.72 11.63
N LEU A 145 3.31 4.79 12.33
CA LEU A 145 3.69 4.73 13.75
C LEU A 145 2.53 4.25 14.63
N TRP A 146 1.32 4.69 14.32
CA TRP A 146 0.14 4.22 15.03
C TRP A 146 -0.10 2.73 14.78
N ALA A 147 -0.09 2.27 13.52
CA ALA A 147 -0.28 0.85 13.22
C ALA A 147 0.83 -0.06 13.81
N TRP A 148 2.04 0.49 13.98
CA TRP A 148 3.16 -0.17 14.62
C TRP A 148 3.01 -0.24 16.15
N ASN A 149 2.66 0.86 16.81
CA ASN A 149 2.69 0.96 18.28
C ASN A 149 1.33 0.75 18.97
N SER A 150 0.21 0.75 18.25
CA SER A 150 -1.10 0.68 18.91
C SER A 150 -1.33 -0.69 19.56
N PRO A 151 -1.78 -0.73 20.83
CA PRO A 151 -2.18 -1.99 21.47
C PRO A 151 -3.49 -2.53 20.87
N GLU A 152 -4.30 -1.65 20.30
CA GLU A 152 -5.60 -1.96 19.70
C GLU A 152 -5.60 -1.73 18.18
N TYR A 153 -6.33 -2.59 17.46
CA TYR A 153 -6.71 -2.37 16.08
C TYR A 153 -8.19 -2.07 15.99
N ILE A 154 -8.54 -0.78 16.04
CA ILE A 154 -9.90 -0.32 15.77
C ILE A 154 -10.01 -0.03 14.27
N LEU A 155 -10.96 -0.66 13.58
CA LEU A 155 -11.42 -0.22 12.26
C LEU A 155 -11.97 1.21 12.37
N LYS A 156 -11.16 2.22 12.02
CA LYS A 156 -11.59 3.61 11.97
C LYS A 156 -11.76 4.06 10.52
N ASN A 157 -13.00 4.10 10.06
CA ASN A 157 -13.39 4.84 8.86
C ASN A 157 -13.48 6.33 9.22
N SER A 158 -12.38 7.09 9.09
CA SER A 158 -12.40 8.54 9.22
C SER A 158 -12.29 9.21 7.86
N VAL A 159 -13.39 9.83 7.41
CA VAL A 159 -13.40 10.76 6.28
C VAL A 159 -12.86 12.10 6.79
N GLY A 160 -11.65 12.48 6.37
CA GLY A 160 -11.11 13.84 6.60
C GLY A 160 -9.60 13.91 6.84
N SER A 161 -8.85 14.40 5.84
CA SER A 161 -7.47 14.93 5.88
C SER A 161 -6.32 14.14 6.55
N VAL A 162 -6.59 12.99 7.16
CA VAL A 162 -5.62 12.02 7.69
C VAL A 162 -6.08 10.62 7.33
N GLY A 163 -5.13 9.81 6.88
CA GLY A 163 -5.28 8.57 6.11
C GLY A 163 -6.29 7.52 6.59
N TRP A 164 -6.80 6.78 5.60
CA TRP A 164 -7.62 5.57 5.79
C TRP A 164 -6.81 4.46 6.48
N PHE A 165 -7.41 3.81 7.47
CA PHE A 165 -6.90 2.61 8.12
C PHE A 165 -7.74 1.43 7.65
N LEU A 166 -7.15 0.47 6.92
CA LEU A 166 -7.76 -0.84 6.79
C LEU A 166 -6.89 -1.81 7.59
N VAL A 167 -7.23 -1.91 8.88
CA VAL A 167 -6.69 -2.94 9.76
C VAL A 167 -7.77 -3.97 9.96
N THR A 168 -7.58 -5.13 9.36
CA THR A 168 -8.50 -6.26 9.50
C THR A 168 -7.97 -7.14 10.62
N SER A 169 -8.75 -7.30 11.68
CA SER A 169 -8.71 -8.48 12.54
C SER A 169 -9.49 -9.61 11.89
#